data_AF-A0A960LHL1-F1
#
_entry.id   AF-A0A960LHL1-F1
#
_cell.length_a   1.000
_cell.length_b   1.000
_cell.length_c   1.000
_cell.angle_alpha   90.00
_cell.angle_beta   90.00
_cell.angle_gamma   90.00
#
_symmetry.space_group_name_H-M   'P 1'
#
loop_
_entity.id
_entity.type
_entity.pdbx_description
1 polymer ?
#
loop_
_entity_poly.entity_id
_entity_poly.type
_entity_poly.pdbx_seq_one_letter_code
_entity_poly.pdbx_strand_id
1 'polypeptide(L)'
;MNKFRILMRILSICLTIFSLTNGAWSMAPISINYQGFLTDNNGAPLDTTVDITYRIYHEDSGGTPVYDEIVVTSVQNGYFEAVLGTPLEPLSPIVFDNATMYLGISIGEDTEMTPRIRFHAVPYAYRVATVDSATGGTVTGDVNIIGQGNIGTGNSNFGDHSFVVG
;
A
#
# COMPACT_ATOMS: atom_id res chain seq x y z
N MET A 1 -44.71 7.74 34.30
CA MET A 1 -43.91 8.84 33.72
C MET A 1 -42.41 8.77 34.07
N ASN A 2 -42.03 8.28 35.25
CA ASN A 2 -40.62 8.31 35.72
C ASN A 2 -39.73 7.23 35.08
N LYS A 3 -40.29 6.05 34.75
CA LYS A 3 -39.57 4.95 34.10
C LYS A 3 -39.12 5.28 32.66
N PHE A 4 -39.92 6.06 31.93
CA PHE A 4 -39.62 6.51 30.57
C PHE A 4 -38.46 7.52 30.54
N ARG A 5 -38.40 8.42 31.53
CA ARG A 5 -37.31 9.41 31.68
C ARG A 5 -35.99 8.78 32.12
N ILE A 6 -36.04 7.66 32.85
CA ILE A 6 -34.84 6.88 33.25
C ILE A 6 -34.33 6.07 32.05
N LEU A 7 -35.22 5.44 31.28
CA LEU A 7 -34.86 4.68 30.07
C LEU A 7 -34.21 5.56 29.00
N MET A 8 -34.72 6.78 28.80
CA MET A 8 -34.19 7.75 27.84
C MET A 8 -32.78 8.27 28.25
N ARG A 9 -32.48 8.34 29.55
CA ARG A 9 -31.13 8.71 30.04
C ARG A 9 -30.12 7.58 29.88
N ILE A 10 -30.53 6.32 30.05
CA ILE A 10 -29.67 5.14 29.83
C ILE A 10 -29.34 5.00 28.34
N LEU A 11 -30.32 5.24 27.46
CA LEU A 11 -30.12 5.17 26.01
C LEU A 11 -29.16 6.26 25.48
N SER A 12 -29.22 7.47 26.03
CA SER A 12 -28.30 8.56 25.67
C SER A 12 -26.86 8.33 26.18
N ILE A 13 -26.68 7.59 27.28
CA ILE A 13 -25.35 7.21 27.80
C ILE A 13 -24.74 6.08 26.97
N CYS A 14 -25.53 5.11 26.50
CA CYS A 14 -25.04 4.08 25.57
C CYS A 14 -24.62 4.66 24.21
N LEU A 15 -25.35 5.66 23.70
CA LEU A 15 -25.07 6.26 22.39
C LEU A 15 -23.77 7.10 22.39
N THR A 16 -23.44 7.73 23.52
CA THR A 16 -22.18 8.49 23.67
C THR A 16 -20.96 7.59 23.91
N ILE A 17 -21.13 6.41 24.52
CA ILE A 17 -20.05 5.43 24.72
C ILE A 17 -19.68 4.72 23.40
N PHE A 18 -20.61 4.57 22.46
CA PHE A 18 -20.35 3.97 21.14
C PHE A 18 -19.56 4.88 20.17
N SER A 19 -19.38 6.16 20.52
CA SER A 19 -18.70 7.14 19.65
C SER A 19 -17.22 7.33 19.96
N LEU A 20 -16.68 6.60 20.95
CA LEU A 20 -15.27 6.70 21.33
C LEU A 20 -14.52 5.48 20.79
N THR A 21 -13.55 5.76 19.92
CA THR A 21 -12.45 4.90 19.46
C THR A 21 -12.66 4.10 18.17
N ASN A 22 -12.70 4.81 17.04
CA ASN A 22 -11.93 4.37 15.87
C ASN A 22 -10.78 5.35 15.70
N GLY A 23 -9.64 5.05 16.31
CA GLY A 23 -8.38 5.67 15.91
C GLY A 23 -7.99 5.05 14.58
N ALA A 24 -8.37 5.66 13.46
CA ALA A 24 -7.80 5.30 12.17
C ALA A 24 -6.34 5.77 12.17
N TRP A 25 -5.41 4.85 12.45
CA TRP A 25 -4.01 5.03 12.09
C TRP A 25 -3.96 5.00 10.56
N SER A 26 -4.18 6.15 9.94
CA SER A 26 -4.11 6.26 8.49
C SER A 26 -2.64 6.28 8.10
N MET A 27 -2.09 5.10 7.82
CA MET A 27 -0.91 4.99 7.00
C MET A 27 -1.26 5.60 5.64
N ALA A 28 -0.42 6.48 5.08
CA ALA A 28 -0.69 7.08 3.78
C ALA A 28 -1.02 5.95 2.79
N PRO A 29 -2.18 6.00 2.09
CA PRO A 29 -2.56 4.94 1.16
C PRO A 29 -1.44 4.77 0.14
N ILE A 30 -0.95 3.54 0.00
CA ILE A 30 0.00 3.23 -1.06
C ILE A 30 -0.78 3.27 -2.35
N SER A 31 -0.34 4.10 -3.30
CA SER A 31 -0.96 4.22 -4.61
C SER A 31 0.07 4.04 -5.71
N ILE A 32 -0.40 3.51 -6.84
CA ILE A 32 0.41 3.28 -8.04
C ILE A 32 -0.23 4.05 -9.18
N ASN A 33 0.53 4.99 -9.76
CA ASN A 33 0.11 5.63 -11.01
C ASN A 33 0.48 4.72 -12.18
N TYR A 34 -0.45 4.56 -13.10
CA TYR A 34 -0.24 3.81 -14.33
C TYR A 34 -0.77 4.60 -15.52
N GLN A 35 -0.01 4.62 -16.60
CA GLN A 35 -0.37 5.30 -17.84
C GLN A 35 -0.11 4.36 -19.01
N GLY A 36 -0.92 4.49 -20.06
CA GLY A 36 -0.80 3.62 -21.21
C GLY A 36 -1.39 4.20 -22.47
N PHE A 37 -1.26 3.42 -23.54
CA PHE A 37 -1.87 3.69 -24.84
C PHE A 37 -2.68 2.47 -25.27
N LEU A 38 -3.98 2.64 -25.52
CA LEU A 38 -4.89 1.59 -25.96
C LEU A 38 -5.27 1.79 -27.43
N THR A 39 -5.25 0.68 -28.16
CA THR A 39 -5.71 0.59 -29.54
C THR A 39 -6.75 -0.49 -29.70
N ASP A 40 -7.56 -0.39 -30.76
CA ASP A 40 -8.41 -1.49 -31.21
C ASP A 40 -7.60 -2.59 -31.92
N ASN A 41 -8.28 -3.64 -32.38
CA ASN A 41 -7.69 -4.75 -33.13
C ASN A 41 -7.06 -4.34 -34.47
N ASN A 42 -7.39 -3.15 -34.99
CA ASN A 42 -6.83 -2.59 -36.22
C ASN A 42 -5.62 -1.67 -35.94
N GLY A 43 -5.26 -1.48 -34.67
CA GLY A 43 -4.20 -0.57 -34.24
C GLY A 43 -4.60 0.91 -34.18
N ALA A 44 -5.89 1.22 -34.33
CA ALA A 44 -6.39 2.59 -34.20
C ALA A 44 -6.52 2.97 -32.71
N PRO A 45 -6.11 4.18 -32.30
CA PRO A 45 -6.25 4.63 -30.91
C PRO A 45 -7.72 4.64 -30.46
N LEU A 46 -7.97 4.18 -29.23
CA LEU A 46 -9.30 4.25 -28.61
C LEU A 46 -9.61 5.68 -28.12
N ASP A 47 -10.86 6.10 -28.22
CA ASP A 47 -11.34 7.39 -27.71
C ASP A 47 -12.69 7.19 -27.00
N THR A 48 -12.66 6.43 -25.91
CA THR A 48 -13.85 6.00 -25.17
C THR A 48 -13.51 5.70 -23.71
N THR A 49 -14.54 5.63 -22.86
CA THR A 49 -14.39 5.11 -21.50
C THR A 49 -14.47 3.58 -21.52
N VAL A 50 -13.59 2.93 -20.78
CA VAL A 50 -13.56 1.47 -20.61
C VAL A 50 -13.34 1.11 -19.15
N ASP A 51 -13.83 -0.05 -18.75
CA ASP A 51 -13.51 -0.63 -17.45
C ASP A 51 -12.21 -1.39 -17.59
N ILE A 52 -11.18 -0.99 -16.84
CA ILE A 52 -9.88 -1.65 -16.84
C ILE A 52 -9.74 -2.38 -15.51
N THR A 53 -9.56 -3.69 -15.56
CA THR A 53 -9.17 -4.45 -14.37
C THR A 53 -7.67 -4.54 -14.29
N TYR A 54 -7.14 -4.10 -13.16
CA TYR A 54 -5.73 -4.19 -12.80
C TYR A 54 -5.56 -5.30 -11.77
N ARG A 55 -4.61 -6.19 -12.03
CA ARG A 55 -4.27 -7.26 -11.11
C ARG A 55 -2.79 -7.26 -10.84
N ILE A 56 -2.41 -7.40 -9.57
CA ILE A 56 -1.01 -7.55 -9.20
C ILE A 56 -0.76 -9.01 -8.86
N TYR A 57 0.31 -9.55 -9.43
CA TYR A 57 0.75 -10.92 -9.26
C TYR A 57 2.21 -10.95 -8.81
N HIS A 58 2.60 -12.06 -8.19
CA HIS A 58 4.01 -12.41 -7.97
C HIS A 58 4.57 -13.33 -9.07
N GLU A 59 3.78 -13.63 -10.11
CA GLU A 59 4.12 -14.50 -11.25
C GLU A 59 3.89 -13.79 -12.59
N ASP A 60 4.72 -14.08 -13.60
CA ASP A 60 4.65 -13.48 -14.94
C ASP A 60 3.52 -14.06 -15.82
N SER A 61 3.02 -15.25 -15.46
CA SER A 61 1.86 -15.92 -16.06
C SER A 61 1.18 -16.82 -15.02
N GLY A 62 -0.12 -17.07 -15.15
CA GLY A 62 -0.86 -17.87 -14.16
C GLY A 62 -0.99 -17.19 -12.79
N GLY A 63 -0.96 -17.98 -11.70
CA GLY A 63 -1.02 -17.48 -10.32
C GLY A 63 -2.37 -16.89 -9.87
N THR A 64 -2.51 -16.70 -8.56
CA THR A 64 -3.63 -15.95 -7.97
C THR A 64 -3.23 -14.50 -7.77
N PRO A 65 -4.07 -13.51 -8.14
CA PRO A 65 -3.76 -12.11 -7.90
C PRO A 65 -3.70 -11.83 -6.40
N VAL A 66 -2.68 -11.08 -5.97
CA VAL A 66 -2.56 -10.56 -4.59
C VAL A 66 -3.28 -9.23 -4.41
N TYR A 67 -3.70 -8.62 -5.53
CA TYR A 67 -4.50 -7.41 -5.60
C TYR A 67 -5.30 -7.43 -6.90
N ASP A 68 -6.53 -6.92 -6.85
CA ASP A 68 -7.43 -6.75 -7.98
C ASP A 68 -8.21 -5.45 -7.77
N GLU A 69 -8.28 -4.60 -8.78
CA GLU A 69 -9.06 -3.36 -8.77
C GLU A 69 -9.62 -3.09 -10.17
N ILE A 70 -10.91 -2.75 -10.24
CA ILE A 70 -11.55 -2.30 -11.49
C ILE A 70 -11.61 -0.77 -11.46
N VAL A 71 -11.02 -0.14 -12.48
CA VAL A 71 -11.01 1.32 -12.63
C VAL A 71 -11.69 1.71 -13.95
N VAL A 72 -12.78 2.46 -13.82
CA VAL A 72 -13.46 3.09 -14.97
C VAL A 72 -12.55 4.21 -15.51
N THR A 73 -11.96 3.98 -16.69
CA THR A 73 -10.89 4.81 -17.23
C THR A 73 -11.33 5.48 -18.53
N SER A 74 -11.22 6.81 -18.59
CA SER A 74 -11.45 7.56 -19.82
C SER A 74 -10.17 7.54 -20.67
N VAL A 75 -10.27 6.99 -21.88
CA VAL A 75 -9.19 6.95 -22.87
C VAL A 75 -9.42 8.04 -23.88
N GLN A 76 -8.40 8.87 -24.15
CA GLN A 76 -8.46 9.96 -25.12
C GLN A 76 -7.32 9.85 -26.12
N ASN A 77 -7.67 9.73 -27.41
CA ASN A 77 -6.68 9.51 -28.49
C ASN A 77 -5.68 8.37 -28.15
N GLY A 78 -6.17 7.30 -27.55
CA GLY A 78 -5.42 6.14 -27.10
C GLY A 78 -4.79 6.31 -25.72
N TYR A 79 -4.53 7.52 -25.24
CA TYR A 79 -3.87 7.75 -23.96
C TYR A 79 -4.82 7.67 -22.77
N PHE A 80 -4.32 7.13 -21.67
CA PHE A 80 -5.03 7.15 -20.39
C PHE A 80 -4.05 7.16 -19.21
N GLU A 81 -4.58 7.55 -18.05
CA GLU A 81 -3.94 7.47 -16.75
C GLU A 81 -4.93 6.86 -15.75
N ALA A 82 -4.42 6.05 -14.83
CA ALA A 82 -5.16 5.46 -13.74
C ALA A 82 -4.33 5.51 -12.46
N VAL A 83 -5.02 5.59 -11.33
CA VAL A 83 -4.41 5.54 -9.99
C VAL A 83 -4.97 4.33 -9.29
N LEU A 84 -4.10 3.38 -8.93
CA LEU A 84 -4.45 2.18 -8.21
C LEU A 84 -4.24 2.34 -6.71
N GLY A 85 -4.94 1.57 -5.90
CA GLY A 85 -4.80 1.63 -4.44
C GLY A 85 -5.53 2.82 -3.84
N THR A 86 -6.65 3.23 -4.43
CA THR A 86 -7.47 4.32 -3.91
C THR A 86 -8.01 3.97 -2.52
N PRO A 87 -8.47 4.94 -1.70
CA PRO A 87 -9.08 4.63 -0.41
C PRO A 87 -10.30 3.70 -0.46
N LEU A 88 -10.90 3.52 -1.66
CA LEU A 88 -12.00 2.58 -1.88
C LEU A 88 -11.50 1.14 -2.03
N GLU A 89 -10.33 0.95 -2.65
CA GLU A 89 -9.68 -0.36 -2.88
C GLU A 89 -8.19 -0.27 -2.50
N PRO A 90 -7.87 -0.17 -1.21
CA PRO A 90 -6.51 0.13 -0.75
C PRO A 90 -5.52 -0.99 -1.08
N LEU A 91 -4.32 -0.62 -1.52
CA LEU A 91 -3.21 -1.55 -1.67
C LEU A 91 -2.72 -2.01 -0.30
N SER A 92 -2.86 -3.31 -0.02
CA SER A 92 -2.29 -3.91 1.18
C SER A 92 -0.76 -3.97 1.09
N PRO A 93 -0.02 -3.72 2.19
CA PRO A 93 1.43 -3.87 2.20
C PRO A 93 1.93 -5.24 1.71
N ILE A 94 1.13 -6.31 1.88
CA ILE A 94 1.43 -7.68 1.40
C ILE A 94 1.74 -7.74 -0.09
N VAL A 95 1.22 -6.79 -0.88
CA VAL A 95 1.48 -6.70 -2.31
C VAL A 95 2.99 -6.53 -2.56
N PHE A 96 3.64 -5.75 -1.69
CA PHE A 96 5.04 -5.38 -1.77
C PHE A 96 5.98 -6.33 -1.00
N ASP A 97 5.46 -7.42 -0.43
CA ASP A 97 6.27 -8.43 0.29
C ASP A 97 7.17 -9.25 -0.64
N ASN A 98 7.01 -9.11 -1.96
CA ASN A 98 7.82 -9.80 -2.96
C ASN A 98 8.64 -8.83 -3.82
N ALA A 99 9.90 -9.18 -4.08
CA ALA A 99 10.80 -8.40 -4.94
C ALA A 99 10.37 -8.37 -6.41
N THR A 100 9.55 -9.34 -6.84
CA THR A 100 9.02 -9.41 -8.20
C THR A 100 7.51 -9.32 -8.18
N MET A 101 7.01 -8.27 -8.80
CA MET A 101 5.60 -8.03 -9.00
C MET A 101 5.34 -7.80 -10.48
N TYR A 102 4.16 -8.22 -10.93
CA TYR A 102 3.69 -8.06 -12.29
C TYR A 102 2.29 -7.45 -12.28
N LEU A 103 2.06 -6.50 -13.17
CA LEU A 103 0.77 -5.90 -13.44
C LEU A 103 0.13 -6.64 -14.62
N GLY A 104 -0.97 -7.33 -14.34
CA GLY A 104 -1.92 -7.83 -15.32
C GLY A 104 -2.99 -6.78 -15.59
N ILE A 105 -3.43 -6.72 -16.85
CA ILE A 105 -4.43 -5.76 -17.34
C ILE A 105 -5.43 -6.51 -18.21
N SER A 106 -6.71 -6.37 -17.91
CA SER A 106 -7.81 -6.78 -18.77
C SER A 106 -8.75 -5.60 -19.02
N ILE A 107 -9.36 -5.55 -20.21
CA ILE A 107 -10.29 -4.49 -20.62
C ILE A 107 -11.68 -5.11 -20.75
N GLY A 108 -12.64 -4.63 -19.96
CA GLY A 108 -13.97 -5.24 -19.89
C GLY A 108 -13.91 -6.74 -19.59
N GLU A 109 -14.49 -7.53 -20.49
CA GLU A 109 -14.56 -9.00 -20.39
C GLU A 109 -13.44 -9.73 -21.16
N ASP A 110 -12.48 -8.98 -21.73
CA ASP A 110 -11.39 -9.57 -22.49
C ASP A 110 -10.47 -10.42 -21.60
N THR A 111 -9.80 -11.38 -22.24
CA THR A 111 -8.74 -12.13 -21.58
C THR A 111 -7.59 -11.19 -21.20
N GLU A 112 -6.98 -11.43 -20.04
CA GLU A 112 -5.83 -10.66 -19.56
C GLU A 112 -4.72 -10.58 -20.62
N MET A 113 -4.21 -9.37 -20.84
CA MET A 113 -3.16 -9.09 -21.82
C MET A 113 -1.85 -9.80 -21.45
N THR A 114 -1.13 -10.26 -22.48
CA THR A 114 0.16 -10.93 -22.32
C THR A 114 1.23 -10.26 -23.19
N PRO A 115 2.49 -10.15 -22.71
CA PRO A 115 2.97 -10.50 -21.37
C PRO A 115 2.54 -9.48 -20.29
N ARG A 116 2.51 -9.90 -19.02
CA ARG A 116 2.29 -8.98 -17.89
C ARG A 116 3.44 -7.98 -17.77
N ILE A 117 3.13 -6.79 -17.24
CA ILE A 117 4.12 -5.72 -17.08
C ILE A 117 4.85 -5.90 -15.76
N ARG A 118 6.17 -6.11 -15.82
CA ARG A 118 6.97 -6.23 -14.60
C ARG A 118 7.17 -4.86 -13.94
N PHE A 119 6.98 -4.79 -12.62
CA PHE A 119 7.39 -3.62 -11.84
C PHE A 119 8.91 -3.56 -11.72
N HIS A 120 9.47 -2.36 -11.92
CA HIS A 120 10.90 -2.11 -11.79
C HIS A 120 11.18 -1.07 -10.71
N ALA A 121 12.27 -1.26 -9.96
CA ALA A 121 12.74 -0.26 -9.02
C ALA A 121 13.22 0.99 -9.75
N VAL A 122 12.86 2.16 -9.23
CA VAL A 122 13.35 3.45 -9.72
C VAL A 122 14.80 3.64 -9.23
N PRO A 123 15.74 4.16 -10.05
CA PRO A 123 17.16 4.27 -9.67
C PRO A 123 17.44 5.05 -8.37
N TYR A 124 16.58 6.01 -8.01
CA TYR A 124 16.70 6.74 -6.74
C TYR A 124 16.13 5.98 -5.54
N ALA A 125 15.08 5.19 -5.75
CA ALA A 125 14.56 4.26 -4.73
C ALA A 125 15.58 3.16 -4.41
N TYR A 126 16.47 2.83 -5.36
CA TYR A 126 17.60 1.93 -5.11
C TYR A 126 18.52 2.39 -3.94
N ARG A 127 18.58 3.70 -3.62
CA ARG A 127 19.36 4.22 -2.48
C ARG A 127 18.71 3.96 -1.11
N VAL A 128 17.44 3.56 -1.09
CA VAL A 128 16.68 3.25 0.13
C VAL A 128 15.88 1.98 -0.13
N ALA A 129 16.47 0.81 0.14
CA ALA A 129 15.86 -0.49 -0.12
C ALA A 129 14.67 -0.85 0.82
N THR A 130 14.09 0.13 1.54
CA THR A 130 13.49 0.04 2.90
C THR A 130 14.48 -0.45 3.94
N VAL A 131 14.16 -0.22 5.22
CA VAL A 131 14.06 -1.41 6.06
C VAL A 131 12.85 -1.23 7.00
N ASP A 132 11.68 -1.72 6.58
CA ASP A 132 10.48 -1.78 7.41
C ASP A 132 10.37 -3.22 7.94
N SER A 133 10.49 -3.41 9.26
CA SER A 133 11.20 -4.56 9.89
C SER A 133 12.73 -4.56 9.72
N ALA A 134 13.39 -3.40 9.81
CA ALA A 134 14.84 -3.29 9.92
C ALA A 134 15.46 -4.21 11.00
N THR A 135 16.44 -5.08 10.66
CA THR A 135 17.31 -5.73 11.68
C THR A 135 18.73 -5.23 11.52
N GLY A 136 19.10 -4.28 12.37
CA GLY A 136 20.44 -3.74 12.32
C GLY A 136 20.73 -2.92 11.06
N GLY A 137 21.90 -2.31 11.12
CA GLY A 137 22.32 -1.21 10.27
C GLY A 137 23.28 -0.36 11.09
N THR A 138 24.35 0.09 10.45
CA THR A 138 25.32 0.97 11.11
C THR A 138 24.98 2.39 10.73
N VAL A 139 24.42 3.13 11.67
CA VAL A 139 24.19 4.57 11.51
C VAL A 139 25.50 5.27 11.90
N THR A 140 26.11 5.99 10.96
CA THR A 140 27.31 6.80 11.24
C THR A 140 26.86 8.16 11.77
N GLY A 141 27.32 8.50 12.97
CA GLY A 141 26.70 9.51 13.83
C GLY A 141 25.98 8.83 15.01
N ASP A 142 25.20 9.59 15.76
CA ASP A 142 24.50 9.04 16.91
C ASP A 142 23.35 8.10 16.49
N VAL A 143 23.30 6.89 17.07
CA VAL A 143 22.22 5.92 16.89
C VAL A 143 21.30 6.00 18.10
N ASN A 144 20.02 6.29 17.88
CA ASN A 144 19.03 6.39 18.93
C ASN A 144 18.00 5.26 18.76
N ILE A 145 17.91 4.34 19.73
CA ILE A 145 16.96 3.21 19.74
C ILE A 145 15.88 3.49 20.78
N ILE A 146 14.61 3.25 20.44
CA ILE A 146 13.48 3.64 21.27
C ILE A 146 12.54 2.44 21.43
N GLY A 147 12.49 1.89 22.65
CA GLY A 147 11.91 0.58 23.01
C GLY A 147 12.90 -0.24 23.85
N GLN A 148 12.68 -1.55 24.05
CA GLN A 148 13.80 -2.45 24.40
C GLN A 148 14.59 -2.74 23.12
N GLY A 149 15.83 -2.25 23.05
CA GLY A 149 16.80 -2.65 22.04
C GLY A 149 17.77 -3.66 22.64
N ASN A 150 17.76 -4.92 22.19
CA ASN A 150 18.81 -5.86 22.54
C ASN A 150 20.08 -5.47 21.78
N ILE A 151 20.82 -4.54 22.35
CA ILE A 151 22.19 -4.26 21.92
C ILE A 151 23.02 -5.43 22.44
N GLY A 152 23.52 -6.27 21.53
CA GLY A 152 24.26 -7.49 21.88
C GLY A 152 25.47 -7.23 22.78
N THR A 153 26.01 -8.30 23.37
CA THR A 153 27.15 -8.24 24.28
C THR A 153 28.28 -7.37 23.74
N GLY A 154 28.73 -6.38 24.53
CA GLY A 154 29.92 -5.58 24.20
C GLY A 154 29.69 -4.11 23.84
N ASN A 155 28.62 -3.48 24.32
CA ASN A 155 28.43 -2.02 24.20
C ASN A 155 29.62 -1.26 24.85
N SER A 156 30.34 -0.42 24.10
CA SER A 156 31.54 0.31 24.55
C SER A 156 31.40 1.80 24.31
N ASN A 157 31.40 2.59 25.38
CA ASN A 157 31.32 4.04 25.32
C ASN A 157 32.71 4.68 25.18
N PHE A 158 32.82 5.81 24.46
CA PHE A 158 34.06 6.57 24.35
C PHE A 158 33.89 8.03 24.82
N GLY A 159 34.78 8.40 25.75
CA GLY A 159 34.82 9.57 26.63
C GLY A 159 35.52 9.14 27.93
N ASP A 160 36.03 10.06 28.77
CA ASP A 160 36.75 9.65 30.00
C ASP A 160 35.85 8.87 31.00
N HIS A 161 34.51 9.02 30.92
CA HIS A 161 33.53 8.24 31.71
C HIS A 161 32.27 7.89 30.91
N SER A 162 31.59 6.79 31.27
CA SER A 162 30.40 6.30 30.55
C SER A 162 29.39 5.49 31.34
N PHE A 163 28.11 5.51 30.92
CA PHE A 163 26.99 4.78 31.53
C PHE A 163 26.71 3.42 30.86
N VAL A 164 26.38 2.40 31.66
CA VAL A 164 25.96 1.06 31.22
C VAL A 164 24.57 0.81 31.80
N VAL A 165 23.56 0.62 30.94
CA VAL A 165 22.26 0.08 31.35
C VAL A 165 22.42 -1.42 31.54
N GLY A 166 21.91 -1.94 32.67
CA GLY A 166 21.70 -3.37 32.89
C GLY A 166 20.34 -3.83 32.36
#